data_AF-A0A660UK17-F1
#
_entry.id   AF-A0A660UK17-F1
#
_cell.length_a   1.000
_cell.length_b   1.000
_cell.length_c   1.000
_cell.angle_alpha   90.00
_cell.angle_beta   90.00
_cell.angle_gamma   90.00
#
_symmetry.space_group_name_H-M   'P 1'
#
loop_
_entity.id
_entity.type
_entity.pdbx_description
1 polymer ?
#
loop_
_entity_poly.entity_id
_entity_poly.type
_entity_poly.pdbx_seq_one_letter_code
_entity_poly.pdbx_strand_id
1 'polypeptide(L)'
;MLFKRKKKKEFHLTPEEARQVIQEHWEYARRFAEQGNVAGMEMALEVVINYSHAINEVVNRDEINRLKLIGYERGIENLSTRIDALRLEGKNEEADRLMTLVRSYRREAASIRDEMERRERMRRKRFKPEVEI
;
A
#
# COMPACT_ATOMS: atom_id res chain seq x y z
N MET A 1 -12.11 29.84 -10.32
CA MET A 1 -10.79 29.17 -10.41
C MET A 1 -10.93 27.94 -11.31
N LEU A 2 -10.31 27.95 -12.49
CA LEU A 2 -10.26 26.80 -13.40
C LEU A 2 -9.15 25.85 -12.91
N PHE A 3 -9.51 24.72 -12.32
CA PHE A 3 -8.57 23.65 -12.05
C PHE A 3 -8.02 23.13 -13.39
N LYS A 4 -6.77 23.48 -13.72
CA LYS A 4 -6.05 22.86 -14.83
C LYS A 4 -5.98 21.35 -14.57
N ARG A 5 -6.81 20.57 -15.26
CA ARG A 5 -6.69 19.10 -15.31
C ARG A 5 -5.27 18.78 -15.79
N LYS A 6 -4.49 18.07 -14.98
CA LYS A 6 -3.19 17.51 -15.41
C LYS A 6 -3.44 16.68 -16.67
N LYS A 7 -2.65 16.89 -17.73
CA LYS A 7 -2.71 16.11 -18.97
C LYS A 7 -2.68 14.62 -18.59
N LYS A 8 -3.69 13.85 -19.04
CA LYS A 8 -3.68 12.39 -18.92
C LYS A 8 -2.38 11.92 -19.57
N LYS A 9 -1.58 11.09 -18.88
CA LYS A 9 -0.53 10.31 -19.55
C LYS A 9 -1.27 9.50 -20.63
N GLU A 10 -0.90 9.70 -21.89
CA GLU A 10 -1.43 8.91 -22.99
C GLU A 10 -0.87 7.50 -22.83
N PHE A 11 -1.69 6.59 -22.29
CA PHE A 11 -1.39 5.18 -22.30
C PHE A 11 -1.85 4.64 -23.66
N HIS A 12 -0.92 4.17 -24.49
CA HIS A 12 -1.20 3.57 -25.79
C HIS A 12 -1.72 2.13 -25.68
N LEU A 13 -2.53 1.84 -24.65
CA LEU A 13 -3.11 0.52 -24.44
C LEU A 13 -4.63 0.59 -24.62
N THR A 14 -5.18 -0.48 -25.17
CA THR A 14 -6.62 -0.75 -25.12
C THR A 14 -7.08 -0.95 -23.67
N PRO A 15 -8.37 -0.76 -23.37
CA PRO A 15 -8.90 -1.06 -22.03
C PRO A 15 -8.62 -2.51 -21.58
N GLU A 16 -8.68 -3.46 -22.51
CA GLU A 16 -8.40 -4.88 -22.24
C GLU A 16 -6.94 -5.11 -21.84
N GLU A 17 -5.98 -4.54 -22.58
CA GLU A 17 -4.55 -4.61 -22.25
C GLU A 17 -4.26 -3.91 -20.91
N ALA A 18 -4.89 -2.76 -20.66
CA ALA A 18 -4.76 -2.07 -19.37
C ALA A 18 -5.26 -2.92 -18.20
N ARG A 19 -6.36 -3.67 -18.37
CA ARG A 19 -6.85 -4.62 -17.35
C ARG A 19 -5.87 -5.77 -17.10
N GLN A 20 -5.23 -6.30 -18.14
CA GLN A 20 -4.20 -7.32 -17.99
C GLN A 20 -3.02 -6.78 -17.18
N VAL A 21 -2.54 -5.58 -17.53
CA VAL A 21 -1.48 -4.89 -16.76
C VAL A 21 -1.88 -4.69 -15.31
N ILE A 22 -3.12 -4.25 -15.04
CA ILE A 22 -3.65 -4.12 -13.68
C ILE A 22 -3.61 -5.46 -12.94
N GLN A 23 -4.08 -6.54 -13.55
CA GLN A 23 -4.12 -7.86 -12.93
C GLN A 23 -2.71 -8.37 -12.60
N GLU A 24 -1.79 -8.30 -13.56
CA GLU A 24 -0.39 -8.74 -13.36
C GLU A 24 0.29 -7.97 -12.23
N HIS A 25 0.15 -6.64 -12.22
CA HIS A 25 0.76 -5.81 -11.19
C HIS A 25 0.08 -5.97 -9.83
N TRP A 26 -1.21 -6.31 -9.80
CA TRP A 26 -1.89 -6.69 -8.57
C TRP A 26 -1.33 -8.00 -7.99
N GLU A 27 -1.02 -8.99 -8.83
CA GLU A 27 -0.35 -10.22 -8.41
C GLU A 27 1.10 -9.97 -7.97
N TYR A 28 1.84 -9.12 -8.67
CA TYR A 28 3.18 -8.71 -8.25
C TYR A 28 3.17 -7.99 -6.90
N ALA A 29 2.24 -7.06 -6.70
CA ALA A 29 2.07 -6.39 -5.42
C ALA A 29 1.82 -7.40 -4.29
N ARG A 30 0.99 -8.42 -4.53
CA ARG A 30 0.74 -9.51 -3.57
C ARG A 30 2.01 -10.29 -3.24
N ARG A 31 2.74 -10.76 -4.23
CA ARG A 31 4.00 -11.50 -4.02
C ARG A 31 5.03 -10.67 -3.26
N PHE A 32 5.20 -9.39 -3.62
CA PHE A 32 6.14 -8.52 -2.93
C PHE A 32 5.72 -8.20 -1.50
N ALA A 33 4.43 -8.02 -1.23
CA ALA A 33 3.92 -7.82 0.12
C ALA A 33 4.19 -9.04 1.01
N GLU A 34 3.92 -10.24 0.52
CA GLU A 34 4.17 -11.50 1.24
C GLU A 34 5.65 -11.69 1.57
N GLN A 35 6.53 -11.25 0.67
CA GLN A 35 7.98 -11.27 0.85
C GLN A 35 8.52 -10.11 1.70
N GLY A 36 7.69 -9.17 2.13
CA GLY A 36 8.12 -7.96 2.84
C GLY A 36 8.95 -6.98 1.97
N ASN A 37 8.91 -7.12 0.64
CA ASN A 37 9.51 -6.17 -0.29
C ASN A 37 8.56 -4.98 -0.51
N VAL A 38 8.57 -4.06 0.45
CA VAL A 38 7.69 -2.87 0.46
C VAL A 38 7.87 -2.01 -0.79
N ALA A 39 9.11 -1.77 -1.23
CA ALA A 39 9.36 -0.94 -2.41
C ALA A 39 8.76 -1.56 -3.68
N GLY A 40 8.97 -2.87 -3.91
CA GLY A 40 8.38 -3.58 -5.04
C GLY A 40 6.85 -3.59 -4.99
N MET A 41 6.27 -3.78 -3.80
CA MET A 41 4.83 -3.72 -3.60
C MET A 41 4.27 -2.33 -3.94
N GLU A 42 4.86 -1.26 -3.43
CA GLU A 42 4.37 0.10 -3.66
C GLU A 42 4.45 0.51 -5.12
N MET A 43 5.55 0.17 -5.81
CA MET A 43 5.69 0.40 -7.24
C MET A 43 4.62 -0.34 -8.05
N ALA A 44 4.37 -1.61 -7.74
CA ALA A 44 3.35 -2.40 -8.43
C ALA A 44 1.94 -1.84 -8.18
N LEU A 45 1.62 -1.41 -6.95
CA LEU A 45 0.36 -0.75 -6.62
C LEU A 45 0.19 0.61 -7.32
N GLU A 46 1.27 1.37 -7.50
CA GLU A 46 1.22 2.62 -8.25
C GLU A 46 0.82 2.36 -9.72
N VAL A 47 1.34 1.31 -10.35
CA VAL A 47 0.94 0.89 -11.70
C VAL A 47 -0.54 0.55 -11.74
N VAL A 48 -1.04 -0.26 -10.80
CA VAL A 48 -2.46 -0.61 -10.68
C VAL A 48 -3.34 0.64 -10.62
N ILE A 49 -3.01 1.60 -9.75
CA ILE A 49 -3.78 2.84 -9.58
C ILE A 49 -3.75 3.68 -10.86
N ASN A 50 -2.58 3.83 -11.47
CA ASN A 50 -2.40 4.65 -12.66
C ASN A 50 -3.18 4.12 -13.86
N TYR A 51 -3.12 2.81 -14.12
CA TYR A 51 -3.86 2.20 -15.24
C TYR A 51 -5.36 2.15 -14.97
N SER A 52 -5.79 1.88 -13.73
CA SER A 52 -7.21 1.93 -13.37
C SER A 52 -7.80 3.32 -13.61
N HIS A 53 -7.07 4.38 -13.23
CA HIS A 53 -7.46 5.76 -13.53
C HIS A 53 -7.47 6.07 -15.03
N ALA A 54 -6.56 5.48 -15.82
CA ALA A 54 -6.51 5.68 -17.26
C ALA A 54 -7.79 5.18 -17.95
N ILE A 55 -8.31 4.04 -17.50
CA ILE A 55 -9.54 3.40 -18.02
C ILE A 55 -10.81 3.78 -17.24
N ASN A 56 -10.72 4.69 -16.26
CA ASN A 56 -11.80 5.12 -15.36
C ASN A 56 -12.43 4.00 -14.51
N GLU A 57 -11.64 2.97 -14.17
CA GLU A 57 -12.05 1.94 -13.22
C GLU A 57 -11.67 2.35 -11.78
N VAL A 58 -12.54 1.99 -10.83
CA VAL A 58 -12.36 2.34 -9.41
C VAL A 58 -11.62 1.21 -8.72
N VAL A 59 -10.45 1.51 -8.16
CA VAL A 59 -9.72 0.52 -7.35
C VAL A 59 -10.30 0.48 -5.93
N ASN A 60 -10.46 -0.73 -5.40
CA ASN A 60 -10.87 -0.92 -4.02
C ASN A 60 -9.76 -0.48 -3.06
N ARG A 61 -9.92 0.73 -2.50
CA ARG A 61 -8.95 1.31 -1.57
C ARG A 61 -8.75 0.48 -0.30
N ASP A 62 -9.79 -0.20 0.19
CA ASP A 62 -9.64 -1.04 1.38
C ASP A 62 -8.77 -2.27 1.08
N GLU A 63 -8.84 -2.79 -0.15
CA GLU A 63 -8.01 -3.90 -0.60
C GLU A 63 -6.55 -3.47 -0.76
N ILE A 64 -6.29 -2.31 -1.38
CA ILE A 64 -4.95 -1.70 -1.43
C ILE A 64 -4.39 -1.54 -0.02
N ASN A 65 -5.18 -0.98 0.90
CA ASN A 65 -4.74 -0.71 2.26
C ASN A 65 -4.42 -2.00 3.03
N ARG A 66 -5.24 -3.05 2.89
CA ARG A 66 -4.95 -4.38 3.46
C ARG A 66 -3.64 -4.94 2.92
N LEU A 67 -3.43 -4.85 1.60
CA LEU A 67 -2.22 -5.35 0.99
C LEU A 67 -0.97 -4.57 1.45
N LYS A 68 -1.07 -3.24 1.53
CA LYS A 68 -0.02 -2.39 2.09
C LYS A 68 0.31 -2.76 3.53
N LEU A 69 -0.70 -3.02 4.38
CA LEU A 69 -0.47 -3.46 5.76
C LEU A 69 0.35 -4.74 5.82
N ILE A 70 -0.02 -5.75 5.04
CA ILE A 70 0.73 -7.02 4.96
C ILE A 70 2.18 -6.75 4.58
N GLY A 71 2.41 -5.96 3.52
CA GLY A 71 3.76 -5.65 3.05
C GLY A 71 4.61 -4.90 4.08
N TYR A 72 4.05 -3.87 4.74
CA TYR A 72 4.78 -3.14 5.78
C TYR A 72 5.09 -4.02 6.99
N GLU A 73 4.14 -4.83 7.45
CA GLU A 73 4.34 -5.73 8.60
C GLU A 73 5.44 -6.76 8.30
N ARG A 74 5.38 -7.42 7.14
CA ARG A 74 6.44 -8.33 6.69
C ARG A 74 7.78 -7.63 6.49
N GLY A 75 7.77 -6.42 5.93
CA GLY A 75 8.96 -5.60 5.76
C GLY A 75 9.62 -5.25 7.10
N ILE A 76 8.83 -4.93 8.13
CA ILE A 76 9.30 -4.67 9.49
C ILE A 76 9.94 -5.93 10.09
N GLU A 77 9.29 -7.10 9.98
CA GLU A 77 9.83 -8.37 10.48
C GLU A 77 11.18 -8.70 9.84
N ASN A 78 11.26 -8.60 8.51
CA ASN A 78 12.48 -8.90 7.74
C ASN A 78 13.62 -7.94 8.11
N LEU A 79 13.32 -6.63 8.17
CA LEU A 79 14.32 -5.63 8.56
C LEU A 79 14.78 -5.80 9.99
N SER A 80 13.88 -6.15 10.93
CA SER A 80 14.23 -6.38 12.33
C SER A 80 15.19 -7.56 12.46
N THR A 81 14.88 -8.68 11.78
CA THR A 81 15.78 -9.85 11.72
C THR A 81 17.15 -9.48 11.15
N ARG A 82 17.20 -8.67 10.08
CA ARG A 82 18.47 -8.23 9.48
C ARG A 82 19.25 -7.29 10.40
N ILE A 83 18.58 -6.39 11.11
CA ILE A 83 19.17 -5.49 12.11
C ILE A 83 19.85 -6.30 13.22
N ASP A 84 19.17 -7.32 13.73
CA ASP A 84 19.72 -8.16 14.81
C ASP A 84 20.97 -8.92 14.32
N ALA A 85 20.93 -9.48 13.11
CA ALA A 85 22.10 -10.10 12.48
C ALA A 85 23.29 -9.12 12.33
N LEU A 86 23.02 -7.90 11.83
CA LEU A 86 24.06 -6.87 11.68
C LEU A 86 24.69 -6.46 13.02
N ARG A 87 23.89 -6.38 14.09
CA ARG A 87 24.39 -6.08 15.44
C ARG A 87 25.29 -7.20 15.97
N LEU A 88 24.92 -8.45 15.74
CA LEU A 88 25.77 -9.60 16.08
C LEU A 88 27.08 -9.60 15.30
N GLU A 89 27.07 -9.14 14.04
CA GLU A 89 28.27 -8.94 13.22
C GLU A 89 29.09 -7.69 13.61
N GLY A 90 28.64 -6.90 14.60
CA GLY A 90 29.30 -5.65 15.02
C GLY A 90 29.06 -4.46 14.09
N LYS A 91 28.20 -4.59 13.07
CA LYS A 91 27.87 -3.55 12.07
C LYS A 91 26.77 -2.60 12.55
N ASN A 92 27.02 -1.92 13.67
CA ASN A 92 26.03 -1.08 14.33
C ASN A 92 25.51 0.09 13.48
N GLU A 93 26.39 0.75 12.70
CA GLU A 93 25.96 1.86 11.84
C GLU A 93 24.97 1.44 10.76
N GLU A 94 25.17 0.27 10.14
CA GLU A 94 24.26 -0.26 9.12
C GLU A 94 22.92 -0.66 9.74
N ALA A 95 22.96 -1.28 10.93
CA ALA A 95 21.78 -1.60 11.70
C ALA A 95 20.94 -0.36 12.06
N ASP A 96 21.58 0.75 12.45
CA ASP A 96 20.90 1.99 12.79
C ASP A 96 20.29 2.69 11.56
N ARG A 97 20.93 2.60 10.39
CA ARG A 97 20.33 3.04 9.13
C ARG A 97 19.06 2.26 8.82
N LEU A 98 19.08 0.94 8.94
CA LEU A 98 17.89 0.11 8.73
C LEU A 98 16.79 0.37 9.76
N MET A 99 17.14 0.72 11.00
CA MET A 99 16.17 1.07 12.03
C MET A 99 15.34 2.31 11.65
N THR A 100 15.91 3.25 10.90
CA THR A 100 15.18 4.41 10.36
C THR A 100 14.07 3.97 9.40
N LEU A 101 14.36 2.98 8.56
CA LEU A 101 13.37 2.42 7.62
C LEU A 101 12.25 1.68 8.37
N VAL A 102 12.59 0.88 9.39
CA VAL A 102 11.60 0.22 10.26
C VAL A 102 10.65 1.22 10.91
N ARG A 103 11.18 2.34 11.44
CA ARG A 103 10.35 3.40 12.02
C ARG A 103 9.42 4.01 10.98
N SER A 104 9.88 4.18 9.74
CA SER A 104 9.04 4.67 8.65
C SER A 104 7.89 3.70 8.35
N TYR A 105 8.19 2.42 8.16
CA TYR A 105 7.17 1.40 7.87
C TYR A 105 6.15 1.26 8.99
N ARG A 106 6.59 1.33 10.26
CA ARG A 106 5.67 1.32 11.41
C ARG A 106 4.70 2.50 11.40
N ARG A 107 5.18 3.70 11.05
CA ARG A 107 4.32 4.89 10.94
C ARG A 107 3.29 4.74 9.81
N GLU A 108 3.71 4.26 8.65
CA GLU A 108 2.79 4.00 7.53
C GLU A 108 1.73 2.96 7.89
N ALA A 109 2.15 1.83 8.47
CA ALA A 109 1.22 0.79 8.91
C ALA A 109 0.21 1.31 9.95
N ALA A 110 0.66 2.09 10.94
CA ALA A 110 -0.22 2.70 11.92
C ALA A 110 -1.22 3.67 11.27
N SER A 111 -0.75 4.55 10.39
CA SER A 111 -1.60 5.49 9.64
C SER A 111 -2.69 4.78 8.84
N ILE A 112 -2.33 3.67 8.16
CA ILE A 112 -3.29 2.87 7.39
C ILE A 112 -4.32 2.21 8.31
N ARG A 113 -3.91 1.62 9.44
CA ARG A 113 -4.83 1.04 10.43
C ARG A 113 -5.82 2.08 10.95
N ASP A 114 -5.32 3.27 11.33
CA ASP A 114 -6.15 4.37 11.81
C ASP A 114 -7.15 4.85 10.75
N GLU A 115 -6.74 4.89 9.48
CA GLU A 115 -7.63 5.23 8.38
C GLU A 115 -8.74 4.17 8.21
N MET A 116 -8.36 2.89 8.19
CA MET A 116 -9.31 1.78 8.04
C MET A 116 -10.31 1.75 9.19
N GLU A 117 -9.87 1.93 10.43
CA GLU A 117 -10.75 1.98 11.60
C GLU A 117 -11.69 3.19 11.57
N ARG A 118 -11.19 4.38 11.17
CA ARG A 118 -12.03 5.57 10.98
C ARG A 118 -13.13 5.31 9.95
N ARG A 119 -12.80 4.69 8.82
CA ARG A 119 -13.79 4.33 7.78
C ARG A 119 -14.83 3.34 8.28
N GLU A 120 -14.39 2.31 8.99
CA GLU A 120 -15.27 1.30 9.56
C GLU A 120 -16.24 1.92 10.58
N ARG A 121 -15.75 2.82 11.45
CA ARG A 121 -16.62 3.59 12.36
C ARG A 121 -17.66 4.41 11.61
N MET A 122 -17.28 5.06 10.51
CA MET A 122 -18.20 5.83 9.68
C MET A 122 -19.23 4.94 8.97
N ARG A 123 -18.84 3.75 8.50
CA ARG A 123 -19.77 2.75 7.94
C ARG A 123 -20.80 2.33 8.98
N ARG A 124 -20.36 1.93 10.17
CA ARG A 124 -21.26 1.50 11.25
C ARG A 124 -22.25 2.58 11.67
N LYS A 125 -21.83 3.85 11.73
CA LYS A 125 -22.71 4.98 12.05
C LYS A 125 -23.80 5.21 10.99
N ARG A 126 -23.50 4.97 9.70
CA ARG A 126 -24.49 5.11 8.61
C ARG A 126 -25.54 4.00 8.58
N PHE A 127 -25.28 2.87 9.25
CA PHE A 127 -26.15 1.69 9.25
C PHE A 127 -26.80 1.39 10.61
N LYS A 128 -26.74 2.32 11.58
CA LYS A 128 -27.61 2.21 12.77
C LYS A 128 -29.02 2.63 12.37
N PRO A 129 -30.03 1.73 12.35
CA PRO A 129 -31.41 2.19 12.33
C PRO A 129 -31.62 3.00 13.62
N GLU A 130 -32.24 4.17 13.51
CA GLU A 130 -32.81 4.86 14.66
C GLU A 130 -33.82 3.90 15.28
N VAL A 131 -33.42 3.25 16.37
CA VAL A 131 -34.38 2.57 17.24
C VAL A 131 -34.97 3.69 18.08
N GLU A 132 -36.08 4.25 17.61
CA GLU A 132 -36.96 5.09 18.42
C GLU A 132 -37.50 4.23 19.57
N ILE A 133 -37.35 4.72 20.80
CA ILE A 133 -38.00 4.19 22.02
C ILE A 133 -39.25 5.02 22.26
#